data_AF-X1VLI3-F1
#
_entry.id   AF-X1VLI3-F1
#
_cell.length_a   1.000
_cell.length_b   1.000
_cell.length_c   1.000
_cell.angle_alpha   90.00
_cell.angle_beta   90.00
_cell.angle_gamma   90.00
#
_symmetry.space_group_name_H-M   'P 1'
#
loop_
_entity.id
_entity.type
_entity.pdbx_description
1 polymer ?
#
loop_
_entity_poly.entity_id
_entity_poly.type
_entity_poly.pdbx_seq_one_letter_code
_entity_poly.pdbx_strand_id
1 'polypeptide(L)'
;LEFLGDAVLGLVVAEKLYQDFPHSAEGEMTRLRAALVRGNTLARVARTIKLGDYLYLGKGEEASGGRRKPANLAGALEAMIAAIFLDQGSIATSDFIMRLFNEEL
;
A
#
# COMPACT_ATOMS: atom_id res chain seq x y z
N LEU A 1 6.17 -2.29 -11.28
CA LEU A 1 6.61 -2.15 -9.87
C LEU A 1 5.50 -2.56 -8.91
N GLU A 2 4.24 -2.21 -9.19
CA GLU A 2 3.04 -2.65 -8.43
C GLU A 2 3.10 -4.09 -7.92
N PHE A 3 3.32 -5.07 -8.80
CA PHE A 3 3.43 -6.49 -8.43
C PHE A 3 4.42 -6.78 -7.29
N LEU A 4 5.61 -6.16 -7.29
CA LEU A 4 6.58 -6.33 -6.21
C LEU A 4 6.12 -5.60 -4.95
N GLY A 5 5.48 -4.44 -5.12
CA GLY A 5 4.99 -3.60 -4.04
C GLY A 5 3.90 -4.27 -3.22
N ASP A 6 2.95 -4.91 -3.88
CA ASP A 6 1.90 -5.73 -3.25
C ASP A 6 2.52 -6.83 -2.38
N ALA A 7 3.50 -7.59 -2.92
CA ALA A 7 4.17 -8.65 -2.18
C ALA A 7 4.94 -8.11 -0.94
N VAL A 8 5.67 -7.01 -1.10
CA VAL A 8 6.41 -6.37 0.00
C VAL A 8 5.46 -5.83 1.07
N LEU A 9 4.41 -5.12 0.67
CA LEU A 9 3.39 -4.62 1.58
C LEU A 9 2.71 -5.77 2.34
N GLY A 10 2.34 -6.83 1.63
CA GLY A 10 1.71 -8.01 2.19
C GLY A 10 2.57 -8.70 3.25
N LEU A 11 3.89 -8.78 3.03
CA LEU A 11 4.84 -9.31 4.02
C LEU A 11 4.91 -8.42 5.25
N VAL A 12 5.12 -7.12 5.07
CA VAL A 12 5.28 -6.16 6.17
C VAL A 12 4.02 -6.10 7.05
N VAL A 13 2.83 -6.07 6.43
CA VAL A 13 1.57 -6.10 7.18
C VAL A 13 1.35 -7.45 7.88
N ALA A 14 1.70 -8.57 7.25
CA ALA A 14 1.59 -9.87 7.89
C ALA A 14 2.51 -10.00 9.11
N GLU A 15 3.75 -9.53 9.02
CA GLU A 15 4.70 -9.52 10.13
C GLU A 15 4.17 -8.66 11.28
N LYS A 16 3.65 -7.47 10.99
CA LYS A 16 3.06 -6.58 11.99
C LYS A 16 1.87 -7.22 12.71
N LEU A 17 0.94 -7.80 11.96
CA LEU A 17 -0.22 -8.49 12.54
C LEU A 17 0.19 -9.69 13.40
N TYR A 18 1.20 -10.45 12.98
CA TYR A 18 1.71 -11.57 13.76
C TYR A 18 2.33 -11.12 15.09
N GLN A 19 3.03 -9.98 15.10
CA GLN A 19 3.62 -9.40 16.30
C GLN A 19 2.57 -8.81 17.24
N ASP A 20 1.55 -8.13 16.71
CA ASP A 20 0.52 -7.47 17.52
C ASP A 20 -0.53 -8.44 18.07
N PHE A 21 -0.81 -9.52 17.34
CA PHE A 21 -1.84 -10.51 17.69
C PHE A 21 -1.26 -11.93 17.76
N PRO A 22 -0.27 -12.21 18.64
CA PRO A 22 0.44 -13.49 18.67
C PRO A 22 -0.43 -14.71 19.05
N HIS A 23 -1.64 -14.47 19.54
CA HIS A 23 -2.59 -15.51 19.96
C HIS A 23 -3.81 -15.63 19.03
N SER A 24 -3.90 -14.81 17.99
CA SER A 24 -4.99 -14.88 17.02
C SER A 24 -4.84 -16.07 16.09
N ALA A 25 -5.98 -16.56 15.57
CA ALA A 25 -5.99 -17.61 14.57
C ALA A 25 -5.47 -17.10 13.22
N GLU A 26 -4.81 -17.98 12.46
CA GLU A 26 -4.28 -17.64 11.12
C GLU A 26 -5.36 -17.05 10.20
N GLY A 27 -6.55 -17.65 10.14
CA GLY A 27 -7.66 -17.13 9.35
C GLY A 27 -8.22 -15.76 9.79
N GLU A 28 -7.96 -15.33 11.03
CA GLU A 28 -8.28 -13.96 11.47
C GLU A 28 -7.23 -12.97 10.96
N MET A 29 -5.95 -13.27 11.17
CA MET A 29 -4.83 -12.46 10.66
C MET A 29 -4.87 -12.33 9.13
N THR A 30 -5.18 -13.41 8.41
CA THR A 30 -5.35 -13.39 6.96
C THR A 30 -6.48 -12.46 6.52
N ARG A 31 -7.62 -12.44 7.25
CA ARG A 31 -8.73 -11.52 6.98
C ARG A 31 -8.36 -10.06 7.25
N LEU A 32 -7.68 -9.79 8.36
CA LEU A 32 -7.20 -8.45 8.70
C LEU A 32 -6.21 -7.93 7.66
N ARG A 33 -5.22 -8.74 7.29
CA ARG A 33 -4.26 -8.41 6.24
C ARG A 33 -4.97 -8.05 4.94
N ALA A 34 -5.91 -8.90 4.49
CA ALA A 34 -6.68 -8.64 3.26
C ALA A 34 -7.48 -7.33 3.34
N ALA A 35 -8.00 -6.96 4.51
CA ALA A 35 -8.70 -5.68 4.70
C ALA A 35 -7.77 -4.47 4.64
N LEU A 36 -6.50 -4.62 5.06
CA LEU A 36 -5.49 -3.56 5.04
C LEU A 36 -4.86 -3.37 3.66
N VAL A 37 -4.57 -4.47 2.94
CA VAL A 37 -3.89 -4.41 1.64
C VAL A 37 -4.83 -4.32 0.44
N ARG A 38 -6.15 -4.28 0.65
CA ARG A 38 -7.10 -4.14 -0.48
C ARG A 38 -7.04 -2.75 -1.11
N GLY A 39 -7.28 -2.69 -2.41
CA GLY A 39 -7.20 -1.45 -3.21
C GLY A 39 -8.01 -0.25 -2.67
N ASN A 40 -9.15 -0.45 -2.01
CA ASN A 40 -9.89 0.66 -1.40
C ASN A 40 -9.13 1.31 -0.23
N THR A 41 -8.48 0.50 0.61
CA THR A 41 -7.65 0.98 1.73
C THR A 41 -6.41 1.66 1.17
N LEU A 42 -5.72 1.03 0.21
CA LEU A 42 -4.55 1.61 -0.45
C LEU A 42 -4.86 2.94 -1.13
N ALA A 43 -6.00 3.04 -1.82
CA ALA A 43 -6.42 4.29 -2.44
C ALA A 43 -6.73 5.39 -1.40
N ARG A 44 -7.20 5.03 -0.21
CA ARG A 44 -7.40 6.00 0.88
C ARG A 44 -6.06 6.47 1.42
N VAL A 45 -5.13 5.56 1.70
CA VAL A 45 -3.76 5.88 2.13
C VAL A 45 -3.04 6.75 1.09
N ALA A 46 -3.13 6.42 -0.20
CA ALA A 46 -2.55 7.22 -1.27
C ALA A 46 -3.09 8.67 -1.32
N ARG A 47 -4.35 8.90 -0.89
CA ARG A 47 -4.94 10.25 -0.84
C ARG A 47 -4.41 11.07 0.33
N THR A 48 -4.04 10.47 1.45
CA THR A 48 -3.51 11.22 2.62
C THR A 48 -2.21 11.94 2.27
N ILE A 49 -1.41 11.35 1.37
CA ILE A 49 -0.17 11.93 0.84
C ILE A 49 -0.33 12.61 -0.52
N LYS A 50 -1.57 12.79 -1.00
CA LYS A 50 -1.90 13.39 -2.31
C LYS A 50 -1.16 12.76 -3.50
N LEU A 51 -0.96 11.44 -3.48
CA LEU A 51 -0.18 10.73 -4.49
C LEU A 51 -0.70 10.95 -5.93
N GLY A 52 -2.02 11.12 -6.07
CA GLY A 52 -2.68 11.42 -7.35
C GLY A 52 -2.13 12.65 -8.08
N ASP A 53 -1.64 13.65 -7.35
CA ASP A 53 -1.10 14.89 -7.91
C ASP A 53 0.24 14.64 -8.65
N TYR A 54 0.93 13.56 -8.31
CA TYR A 54 2.23 13.18 -8.89
C TYR A 54 2.13 12.15 -10.02
N LEU A 55 0.93 11.64 -10.31
CA LEU A 55 0.76 10.64 -11.37
C LEU A 55 1.00 11.24 -12.76
N TYR A 56 1.80 10.54 -13.56
CA TYR A 56 1.88 10.79 -14.99
C TYR A 56 0.81 9.96 -15.69
N LEU A 57 -0.19 10.62 -16.26
CA LEU A 57 -1.32 9.97 -16.92
C LEU A 57 -1.38 10.37 -18.39
N GLY A 58 -1.83 9.44 -19.23
CA GLY A 58 -2.21 9.76 -20.61
C GLY A 58 -3.40 10.72 -20.65
N LYS A 59 -3.50 11.54 -21.70
CA LYS A 59 -4.54 12.58 -21.82
C LYS A 59 -5.97 12.06 -21.60
N GLY A 60 -6.30 10.89 -22.13
CA GLY A 60 -7.63 10.28 -21.95
C GLY A 60 -7.89 9.85 -20.52
N GLU A 61 -6.88 9.28 -19.86
CA GLU A 61 -6.98 8.84 -18.47
C GLU A 61 -7.12 10.04 -17.53
N GLU A 62 -6.31 11.09 -17.76
CA GLU A 62 -6.43 12.38 -17.08
C GLU A 62 -7.83 12.99 -17.23
N ALA A 63 -8.33 13.09 -18.46
CA ALA A 63 -9.65 13.65 -18.76
C ALA A 63 -10.80 12.88 -18.09
N SER A 64 -10.63 11.56 -17.92
CA SER A 64 -11.59 10.70 -17.20
C SER A 64 -11.47 10.78 -15.66
N GLY A 65 -10.63 11.66 -15.13
CA GLY A 65 -10.39 11.81 -13.69
C GLY A 65 -9.45 10.76 -13.09
N GLY A 66 -8.56 10.18 -13.91
CA GLY A 66 -7.64 9.10 -13.54
C GLY A 66 -6.84 9.34 -12.26
N ARG A 67 -6.49 10.60 -11.94
CA ARG A 67 -5.78 10.95 -10.69
C ARG A 67 -6.52 10.57 -9.41
N ARG A 68 -7.85 10.45 -9.48
CA ARG A 68 -8.72 10.14 -8.34
C ARG A 68 -9.24 8.70 -8.35
N LYS A 69 -9.01 7.95 -9.43
CA LYS A 69 -9.49 6.58 -9.56
C LYS A 69 -8.80 5.69 -8.51
N PRO A 70 -9.57 4.91 -7.72
CA PRO A 70 -8.99 4.04 -6.70
C PRO A 70 -7.93 3.08 -7.22
N ALA A 71 -8.16 2.47 -8.39
CA ALA A 71 -7.22 1.53 -8.99
C ALA A 71 -5.85 2.17 -9.28
N ASN A 72 -5.85 3.37 -9.88
CA ASN A 72 -4.60 4.08 -10.19
C ASN A 72 -3.85 4.49 -8.91
N LEU A 73 -4.57 4.94 -7.89
CA LEU A 73 -3.99 5.34 -6.61
C LEU A 73 -3.39 4.15 -5.84
N ALA A 74 -4.11 3.03 -5.81
CA ALA A 74 -3.65 1.80 -5.17
C ALA A 74 -2.39 1.25 -5.86
N GLY A 75 -2.45 1.07 -7.19
CA GLY A 75 -1.32 0.54 -7.94
C GLY A 75 -0.10 1.46 -7.91
N ALA A 76 -0.30 2.78 -7.88
CA ALA A 76 0.79 3.74 -7.71
C ALA A 76 1.43 3.67 -6.31
N LEU A 77 0.63 3.46 -5.25
CA LEU A 77 1.14 3.30 -3.90
C LEU A 77 2.02 2.05 -3.79
N GLU A 78 1.56 0.91 -4.32
CA GLU A 78 2.34 -0.33 -4.37
C GLU A 78 3.61 -0.14 -5.21
N ALA A 79 3.50 0.50 -6.38
CA ALA A 79 4.67 0.80 -7.20
C ALA A 79 5.71 1.68 -6.46
N MET A 80 5.25 2.64 -5.66
CA MET A 80 6.12 3.49 -4.83
C MET A 80 6.79 2.69 -3.71
N ILE A 81 6.06 1.80 -3.04
CA ILE A 81 6.61 0.88 -2.03
C ILE A 81 7.73 0.02 -2.64
N ALA A 82 7.49 -0.54 -3.83
CA ALA A 82 8.51 -1.31 -4.55
C ALA A 82 9.73 -0.46 -4.92
N ALA A 83 9.54 0.80 -5.32
CA ALA A 83 10.63 1.70 -5.64
C ALA A 83 11.53 1.96 -4.42
N ILE A 84 10.93 2.25 -3.25
CA ILE A 84 11.67 2.44 -1.99
C ILE A 84 12.39 1.14 -1.60
N PHE A 85 11.74 -0.01 -1.75
CA PHE A 85 12.36 -1.32 -1.47
C PHE A 85 13.59 -1.60 -2.32
N LEU A 86 13.52 -1.31 -3.62
CA LEU A 86 14.64 -1.51 -4.54
C LEU A 86 15.78 -0.50 -4.30
N ASP A 87 15.45 0.72 -3.86
CA ASP A 87 16.43 1.79 -3.63
C ASP A 87 17.10 1.72 -2.25
N GLN A 88 16.34 1.39 -1.20
CA GLN A 88 16.74 1.55 0.21
C GLN A 88 16.63 0.26 1.03
N GLY A 89 16.11 -0.83 0.45
CA GLY A 89 16.01 -2.14 1.10
C GLY A 89 14.84 -2.28 2.08
N SER A 90 14.75 -3.46 2.70
CA SER A 90 13.58 -3.87 3.49
C SER A 90 13.32 -3.04 4.74
N ILE A 91 14.37 -2.63 5.46
CA ILE A 91 14.25 -1.90 6.73
C ILE A 91 13.61 -0.53 6.48
N ALA A 92 14.14 0.25 5.53
CA ALA A 92 13.61 1.57 5.19
C ALA A 92 12.16 1.49 4.67
N THR A 93 11.84 0.46 3.88
CA THR A 93 10.49 0.24 3.38
C THR A 93 9.50 -0.11 4.50
N SER A 94 9.90 -0.96 5.45
CA SER A 94 9.05 -1.31 6.59
C SER A 94 8.72 -0.08 7.44
N ASP A 95 9.74 0.72 7.78
CA ASP A 95 9.57 1.98 8.54
C ASP A 95 8.64 2.96 7.79
N PHE A 96 8.79 3.06 6.47
CA PHE A 96 7.93 3.88 5.63
C PHE A 96 6.47 3.41 5.67
N ILE A 97 6.22 2.10 5.47
CA ILE A 97 4.87 1.53 5.51
C ILE A 97 4.22 1.75 6.88
N MET A 98 4.94 1.48 7.98
CA MET A 98 4.40 1.64 9.34
C MET A 98 3.95 3.07 9.62
N ARG A 99 4.74 4.07 9.18
CA ARG A 99 4.35 5.49 9.33
C ARG A 99 3.15 5.85 8.47
N LEU A 100 3.11 5.33 7.24
CA LEU A 100 2.09 5.67 6.27
C LEU A 100 0.72 5.04 6.60
N PHE A 101 0.73 3.85 7.20
CA PHE A 101 -0.47 3.10 7.58
C PHE A 101 -0.86 3.31 9.05
N ASN A 102 -0.26 4.26 9.78
CA ASN A 102 -0.49 4.45 11.22
C ASN A 102 -1.97 4.76 11.60
N GLU A 103 -2.79 5.26 10.68
CA GLU A 103 -4.24 5.46 10.93
C GLU A 103 -5.08 4.20 10.61
N GLU A 104 -4.48 3.22 9.94
CA GLU A 104 -5.11 1.96 9.51
C GLU A 104 -4.69 0.76 10.37
N LEU A 105 -3.49 0.82 10.98
CA LEU A 105 -2.87 -0.20 11.83
C LEU A 105 -3.10 0.06 13.31
#